data_AF-A0A2J0LIA6-F1
#
_entry.id   AF-A0A2J0LIA6-F1
#
_cell.length_a   1.000
_cell.length_b   1.000
_cell.length_c   1.000
_cell.angle_alpha   90.00
_cell.angle_beta   90.00
_cell.angle_gamma   90.00
#
_symmetry.space_group_name_H-M   'P 1'
#
loop_
_entity.id
_entity.type
_entity.pdbx_description
1 polymer ?
#
loop_
_entity_poly.entity_id
_entity_poly.type
_entity_poly.pdbx_seq_one_letter_code
_entity_poly.pdbx_strand_id
1 'polypeptide(L)' 'LSDTYYPGWKAIVDGKYQKIIRADYILRAVRLEPGAHTVDFIYSPGSFKAGLFITILTIFAMIVSFLLTYIVDIV' A
#
# COMPACT_ATOMS: atom_id res chain seq x y z
N LEU A 1 10.47 -17.83 -4.84
CA LEU A 1 10.16 -16.39 -4.66
C LEU A 1 10.89 -15.94 -3.39
N SER A 2 12.00 -15.20 -3.52
CA SER A 2 12.83 -14.79 -2.37
C SER A 2 12.40 -13.42 -1.83
N ASP A 3 11.11 -13.21 -1.66
CA ASP A 3 10.58 -11.92 -1.23
C ASP A 3 10.24 -11.92 0.26
N THR A 4 10.57 -10.81 0.91
CA THR A 4 10.40 -10.64 2.34
C THR A 4 8.91 -10.64 2.77
N TYR A 5 8.62 -11.32 3.86
CA TYR A 5 7.36 -11.31 4.59
C TYR A 5 7.18 -9.95 5.27
N TYR A 6 6.63 -9.00 4.52
CA TYR A 6 6.36 -7.64 4.98
C TYR A 6 4.83 -7.37 5.00
N PRO A 7 4.31 -6.58 5.95
CA PRO A 7 2.90 -6.23 5.95
C PRO A 7 2.48 -5.46 4.69
N GLY A 8 1.26 -5.70 4.22
CA GLY A 8 0.68 -5.03 3.05
C GLY A 8 0.62 -5.88 1.77
N TRP A 9 1.23 -7.06 1.77
CA TRP A 9 1.03 -8.04 0.70
C TRP A 9 -0.32 -8.75 0.84
N LYS A 10 -0.98 -8.97 -0.30
CA LYS A 10 -2.17 -9.81 -0.45
C LYS A 10 -1.86 -10.87 -1.50
N ALA A 11 -2.32 -12.10 -1.26
CA ALA A 11 -2.24 -13.16 -2.25
C ALA A 11 -3.64 -13.51 -2.74
N ILE A 12 -3.74 -13.70 -4.04
CA ILE A 12 -4.94 -14.22 -4.70
C ILE A 12 -4.51 -15.48 -5.44
N VAL A 13 -5.17 -16.60 -5.17
CA VAL A 13 -4.95 -17.88 -5.84
C VAL A 13 -6.22 -18.21 -6.60
N ASP A 14 -6.12 -18.35 -7.92
CA ASP A 14 -7.25 -18.64 -8.81
C ASP A 14 -8.47 -17.74 -8.56
N GLY A 15 -8.21 -16.43 -8.40
CA GLY A 15 -9.23 -15.41 -8.16
C GLY A 15 -9.74 -15.29 -6.72
N LYS A 16 -9.26 -16.09 -5.77
CA LYS A 16 -9.69 -16.04 -4.36
C LYS A 16 -8.57 -15.58 -3.44
N TYR A 17 -8.90 -14.71 -2.48
CA TYR A 17 -7.95 -14.28 -1.47
C TYR A 17 -7.43 -15.47 -0.66
N GLN A 18 -6.10 -15.53 -0.50
CA GLN A 18 -5.46 -16.47 0.37
C GLN A 18 -4.56 -15.80 1.41
N LYS A 19 -4.44 -16.47 2.56
CA LYS A 19 -3.56 -16.09 3.64
C LYS A 19 -2.11 -16.32 3.21
N ILE A 20 -1.33 -15.24 3.28
CA ILE A 20 0.13 -15.32 3.15
C ILE A 20 0.70 -15.80 4.49
N ILE A 21 1.55 -16.81 4.43
CA ILE A 21 2.28 -17.35 5.57
C ILE A 21 3.77 -17.00 5.46
N ARG A 22 4.44 -17.02 6.61
CA ARG A 22 5.88 -16.82 6.72
C ARG A 22 6.56 -18.19 6.58
N ALA A 23 7.47 -18.31 5.62
CA ALA A 23 8.33 -19.47 5.40
C ALA A 23 9.79 -19.05 5.51
N ASP A 24 10.68 -20.00 5.83
CA ASP A 24 12.14 -19.80 5.87
C ASP A 24 12.56 -18.48 6.54
N TYR A 25 11.93 -18.19 7.68
CA TYR A 25 12.12 -17.00 8.52
C TYR A 25 11.81 -15.65 7.89
N ILE A 26 12.04 -15.40 6.62
CA ILE A 26 11.79 -14.07 6.05
C ILE A 26 10.98 -14.14 4.78
N LEU A 27 10.68 -15.31 4.25
CA LEU A 27 10.02 -15.45 2.98
C LEU A 27 8.50 -15.46 3.14
N ARG A 28 7.81 -14.88 2.15
CA ARG A 28 6.37 -15.06 2.00
C ARG A 28 6.06 -16.34 1.22
N ALA A 29 5.04 -17.07 1.66
CA ALA A 29 4.55 -18.26 0.97
C ALA A 29 3.02 -18.33 1.02
N VAL A 30 2.44 -19.13 0.12
CA VAL A 30 1.02 -19.45 0.06
C VAL A 30 0.89 -20.95 -0.16
N ARG A 31 -0.06 -21.60 0.52
CA ARG A 31 -0.32 -23.03 0.35
C ARG A 31 -1.13 -23.25 -0.93
N LEU A 32 -0.67 -24.15 -1.78
CA LEU A 32 -1.33 -24.58 -3.00
C LEU A 32 -1.56 -26.10 -2.95
N GLU A 33 -2.61 -26.56 -3.60
CA GLU A 33 -2.79 -27.98 -3.88
C GLU A 33 -1.95 -28.37 -5.11
N PRO A 34 -1.76 -29.67 -5.40
CA PRO A 34 -1.04 -30.09 -6.60
C PRO A 34 -1.78 -29.67 -7.88
N GLY A 35 -1.06 -29.03 -8.80
CA GLY A 35 -1.63 -28.63 -10.09
C GLY A 35 -1.07 -27.29 -10.58
N ALA A 36 -1.66 -26.80 -11.67
CA ALA A 36 -1.40 -25.46 -12.19
C ALA A 36 -2.31 -24.45 -11.48
N HIS A 37 -1.71 -23.40 -10.93
CA HIS A 37 -2.40 -22.34 -10.24
C HIS A 37 -1.90 -20.99 -10.73
N THR A 38 -2.80 -20.01 -10.80
CA THR A 38 -2.42 -18.61 -11.00
C THR A 38 -2.37 -17.91 -9.65
N VAL A 39 -1.22 -17.31 -9.34
CA VAL A 39 -0.99 -16.63 -8.06
C VAL A 39 -0.64 -15.18 -8.29
N ASP A 40 -1.54 -14.28 -7.86
CA ASP A 40 -1.31 -12.84 -7.90
C ASP A 40 -0.90 -12.35 -6.51
N PHE A 41 0.28 -11.72 -6.44
CA PHE A 41 0.74 -11.01 -5.26
C PHE A 41 0.56 -9.51 -5.45
N ILE A 42 -0.31 -8.91 -4.64
CA ILE A 42 -0.62 -7.49 -4.70
C ILE A 42 -0.04 -6.79 -3.48
N TYR A 43 0.86 -5.84 -3.69
CA TYR A 43 1.36 -4.98 -2.63
C TYR A 43 0.50 -3.73 -2.49
N SER A 44 -0.24 -3.63 -1.39
CA SER A 44 -1.09 -2.47 -1.08
C SER A 44 -0.92 -2.09 0.39
N PRO A 45 0.23 -1.50 0.76
CA PRO A 45 0.53 -1.14 2.14
C PRO A 45 -0.34 0.03 2.61
N GLY A 46 -0.80 -0.02 3.87
CA GLY A 46 -1.55 1.08 4.49
C GLY A 46 -0.71 2.34 4.64
N SER A 47 0.61 2.22 4.81
CA SER A 47 1.54 3.35 4.94
C SER A 47 1.55 4.24 3.70
N PHE A 48 1.47 3.66 2.50
CA PHE A 48 1.42 4.43 1.26
C PHE A 48 0.13 5.26 1.18
N LYS A 49 -1.02 4.67 1.56
CA LYS A 49 -2.30 5.38 1.60
C LYS A 49 -2.30 6.51 2.62
N ALA A 50 -1.73 6.27 3.80
CA ALA A 50 -1.58 7.30 4.84
C ALA A 50 -0.66 8.43 4.37
N GLY A 51 0.49 8.11 3.77
CA GLY A 51 1.40 9.10 3.20
C GLY A 51 0.73 9.95 2.12
N LEU A 52 -0.03 9.34 1.21
CA LEU A 52 -0.79 10.06 0.19
C LEU A 52 -1.80 11.04 0.80
N PHE A 53 -2.53 10.62 1.83
CA PHE A 53 -3.48 11.49 2.53
C PHE A 53 -2.78 12.68 3.19
N ILE A 54 -1.65 12.45 3.87
CA ILE A 54 -0.86 13.51 4.50
C ILE A 54 -0.34 14.50 3.45
N THR A 55 0.16 14.01 2.31
CA THR A 55 0.65 14.85 1.22
C THR A 55 -0.47 15.75 0.69
N ILE A 56 -1.66 15.20 0.43
CA ILE A 56 -2.81 15.99 -0.04
C ILE A 56 -3.19 17.06 0.97
N LEU A 57 -3.28 16.71 2.25
CA LEU A 57 -3.62 17.66 3.31
C LEU A 57 -2.58 18.78 3.44
N THR A 58 -1.29 18.45 3.29
CA THR A 58 -0.20 19.41 3.35
C THR A 58 -0.26 20.39 2.17
N ILE A 59 -0.45 19.89 0.95
CA ILE A 59 -0.60 20.74 -0.24
C ILE A 59 -1.81 21.66 -0.09
N PHE A 60 -2.94 21.13 0.38
CA PHE A 60 -4.13 21.93 0.62
C PHE A 60 -3.87 23.04 1.65
N ALA A 61 -3.25 22.72 2.78
CA ALA A 61 -2.90 23.70 3.80
C ALA A 61 -1.95 24.79 3.28
N MET A 62 -0.96 24.41 2.45
CA MET A 62 -0.04 25.36 1.82
C MET A 62 -0.78 26.32 0.87
N ILE A 63 -1.70 25.81 0.04
CA ILE A 63 -2.49 26.63 -0.88
C ILE A 63 -3.36 27.61 -0.08
N VAL A 64 -4.06 27.12 0.96
CA VAL A 64 -4.89 27.97 1.82
C VAL A 64 -4.04 29.05 2.49
N SER A 65 -2.90 28.69 3.08
CA SER A 65 -1.99 29.66 3.68
C SER A 65 -1.52 30.72 2.69
N PHE A 66 -1.13 30.30 1.47
CA PHE A 66 -0.67 31.21 0.43
C PHE A 66 -1.77 32.19 -0.01
N LEU A 67 -3.00 31.69 -0.21
CA LEU A 67 -4.15 32.52 -0.58
C LEU A 67 -4.52 33.51 0.53
N LEU A 68 -4.45 33.09 1.80
CA LEU A 68 -4.73 33.98 2.93
C LEU A 68 -3.71 35.13 3.00
N THR A 69 -2.41 34.85 2.83
CA THR A 69 -1.38 35.90 2.78
C THR A 69 -1.64 36.86 1.62
N TYR A 70 -1.88 36.34 0.42
CA TYR A 70 -2.14 37.16 -0.76
C TYR A 70 -3.36 38.07 -0.62
N ILE A 71 -4.43 37.61 0.02
CA ILE A 71 -5.63 38.43 0.27
C ILE A 71 -5.33 39.56 1.26
N VAL A 72 -4.55 39.29 2.32
CA VAL A 72 -4.16 40.31 3.30
C VAL A 72 -3.32 41.40 2.65
N ASP A 73 -2.43 41.05 1.72
CA ASP A 73 -1.59 42.04 1.01
C ASP A 73 -2.38 42.94 0.04
N ILE A 74 -3.59 42.53 -0.38
CA ILE A 74 -4.45 43.29 -1.31
C ILE A 74 -5.32 44.34 -0.60
N VAL A 75 -5.69 44.08 0.67
CA VAL A 75 -6.63 44.89 1.46
C VAL A 75 -5.91 45.98 2.23
#